data_AF-A0A815H873-F1
#
_entry.id   AF-A0A815H873-F1
#
_cell.length_a   1.000
_cell.length_b   1.000
_cell.length_c   1.000
_cell.angle_alpha   90.00
_cell.angle_beta   90.00
_cell.angle_gamma   90.00
#
_symmetry.space_group_name_H-M   'P 1'
#
loop_
_entity.id
_entity.type
_entity.pdbx_description
1 polymer ?
#
loop_
_entity_poly.entity_id
_entity_poly.type
_entity_poly.pdbx_seq_one_letter_code
_entity_poly.pdbx_strand_id
1 'polypeptide(L)'
;MWYSISNLLGFGADFGPTTAAGRLLTIGFWMLSLILIATYTAQLTSFLTLKASKSTITGIDDIKNNKVPHSRIGIVIGTSAEEYFLKTISQGSTNYYHLSTTQDIFIKLLDNSIDVAVASGASAIYAINNLYCKLTLVGEPFYATSIAIDLPRVWQYKQSLDVQILQLTESGELERISAKYFNTLTCGSSSSDESSSKKMEVQSLAGLFLTYACVSVIAILLHLWLKLKRHL
;
A
#
# COMPACT_ATOMS: atom_id res chain seq x y z
N MET A 1 33.60 -28.76 6.49
CA MET A 1 32.64 -27.81 7.12
C MET A 1 32.73 -26.42 6.47
N TRP A 2 33.91 -25.76 6.46
CA TRP A 2 34.10 -24.46 5.80
C TRP A 2 33.70 -24.46 4.30
N TYR A 3 34.16 -25.44 3.53
CA TYR A 3 33.81 -25.60 2.11
C TYR A 3 32.30 -25.57 1.83
N SER A 4 31.50 -26.23 2.68
CA SER A 4 30.04 -26.28 2.54
C SER A 4 29.38 -24.94 2.88
N ILE A 5 29.91 -24.21 3.88
CA ILE A 5 29.41 -22.88 4.26
C ILE A 5 29.70 -21.85 3.16
N SER A 6 30.89 -21.91 2.55
CA SER A 6 31.31 -20.99 1.48
C SER A 6 30.46 -21.20 0.22
N ASN A 7 30.24 -22.46 -0.19
CA ASN A 7 29.35 -22.78 -1.31
C ASN A 7 27.90 -22.36 -1.08
N LEU A 8 27.40 -22.49 0.16
CA LEU A 8 26.06 -22.03 0.52
C LEU A 8 25.91 -20.51 0.38
N LEU A 9 26.92 -19.75 0.82
CA LEU A 9 26.92 -18.29 0.81
C LEU A 9 27.37 -17.68 -0.54
N GLY A 10 27.71 -18.52 -1.53
CA GLY A 10 28.21 -18.07 -2.84
C GLY A 10 29.65 -17.54 -2.82
N PHE A 11 30.37 -17.69 -1.70
CA PHE A 11 31.80 -17.40 -1.62
C PHE A 11 32.59 -18.60 -2.16
N GLY A 12 33.47 -18.37 -3.13
CA GLY A 12 34.36 -19.42 -3.63
C GLY A 12 35.24 -19.99 -2.50
N ALA A 13 35.37 -21.30 -2.43
CA ALA A 13 36.26 -21.96 -1.48
C ALA A 13 37.55 -22.40 -2.19
N ASP A 14 38.70 -22.18 -1.56
CA ASP A 14 40.03 -22.48 -2.14
C ASP A 14 40.30 -23.97 -2.40
N PHE A 15 39.50 -24.88 -1.84
CA PHE A 15 39.68 -26.34 -1.95
C PHE A 15 38.49 -27.01 -2.63
N GLY A 16 38.60 -27.38 -3.91
CA GLY A 16 37.55 -28.10 -4.66
C GLY A 16 37.69 -29.63 -4.62
N PRO A 17 36.60 -30.40 -4.81
CA PRO A 17 36.66 -31.86 -4.90
C PRO A 17 37.44 -32.32 -6.14
N THR A 18 38.37 -33.25 -5.92
CA THR A 18 39.23 -33.82 -6.97
C THR A 18 38.57 -34.96 -7.74
N THR A 19 37.54 -35.61 -7.19
CA THR A 19 36.83 -36.74 -7.81
C THR A 19 35.63 -36.30 -8.65
N ALA A 20 35.34 -37.03 -9.74
CA ALA A 20 34.21 -36.73 -10.63
C ALA A 20 32.85 -36.78 -9.92
N ALA A 21 32.64 -37.77 -9.04
CA ALA A 21 31.43 -37.88 -8.22
C ALA A 21 31.29 -36.71 -7.24
N GLY A 22 32.40 -36.24 -6.65
CA GLY A 22 32.41 -35.08 -5.76
C GLY A 22 32.01 -33.80 -6.47
N ARG A 23 32.48 -33.60 -7.72
CA ARG A 23 32.09 -32.45 -8.55
C ARG A 23 30.58 -32.43 -8.85
N LEU A 24 30.01 -33.57 -9.23
CA LEU A 24 28.57 -33.68 -9.51
C LEU A 24 27.73 -33.34 -8.26
N LEU A 25 28.13 -33.86 -7.10
CA LEU A 25 27.46 -33.57 -5.84
C LEU A 25 27.53 -32.08 -5.47
N THR A 26 28.68 -31.43 -5.69
CA THR A 26 28.82 -30.00 -5.40
C THR A 26 27.99 -29.11 -6.32
N ILE A 27 27.83 -29.49 -7.59
CA ILE A 27 26.95 -28.77 -8.53
C ILE A 27 25.48 -28.89 -8.07
N GLY A 28 25.04 -30.09 -7.69
CA GLY A 28 23.69 -30.30 -7.16
C GLY A 28 23.45 -29.52 -5.86
N PHE A 29 24.42 -29.52 -4.95
CA PHE A 29 24.36 -28.76 -3.69
C PHE A 29 24.34 -27.24 -3.92
N TRP A 30 25.11 -26.75 -4.90
CA TRP A 30 25.11 -25.33 -5.28
C TRP A 30 23.77 -24.90 -5.87
N MET A 31 23.19 -25.69 -6.76
CA MET A 31 21.84 -25.45 -7.29
C MET A 31 20.77 -25.43 -6.19
N LEU A 32 20.83 -26.36 -5.25
CA LEU A 32 19.94 -26.38 -4.09
C LEU A 32 20.08 -25.10 -3.25
N SER A 33 21.31 -24.66 -3.01
CA SER A 33 21.62 -23.45 -2.23
C SER A 33 21.06 -22.19 -2.89
N LEU A 34 21.20 -22.06 -4.21
CA LEU A 34 20.62 -20.94 -4.96
C LEU A 34 19.09 -20.88 -4.85
N ILE A 35 18.41 -22.02 -4.97
CA ILE A 35 16.95 -22.09 -4.86
C ILE A 35 16.48 -21.69 -3.46
N LEU A 36 17.20 -22.10 -2.41
CA LEU A 36 16.89 -21.72 -1.03
C LEU A 36 17.02 -20.20 -0.81
N ILE A 37 18.13 -19.60 -1.25
CA ILE A 37 18.35 -18.15 -1.12
C ILE A 37 17.30 -17.37 -1.92
N ALA A 38 16.98 -17.82 -3.13
CA ALA A 38 15.96 -17.20 -3.97
C ALA A 38 14.57 -17.27 -3.31
N THR A 39 14.19 -18.42 -2.75
CA THR A 39 12.90 -18.60 -2.06
C THR A 39 12.82 -17.74 -0.79
N TYR A 40 13.89 -17.69 0.00
CA TYR A 40 13.96 -16.82 1.18
C TYR A 40 13.83 -15.34 0.78
N THR A 41 14.56 -14.91 -0.26
CA THR A 41 14.49 -13.54 -0.78
C THR A 41 13.10 -13.21 -1.32
N ALA A 42 12.43 -14.14 -2.00
CA ALA A 42 11.08 -13.98 -2.49
C ALA A 42 10.05 -13.85 -1.35
N GLN A 43 10.16 -14.69 -0.31
CA GLN A 43 9.30 -14.61 0.86
C GLN A 43 9.51 -13.30 1.63
N LEU A 44 10.76 -12.88 1.83
CA LEU A 44 11.09 -11.60 2.44
C LEU A 44 10.55 -10.43 1.62
N THR A 45 10.75 -10.44 0.29
CA THR A 45 10.23 -9.42 -0.62
C THR A 45 8.71 -9.36 -0.58
N SER A 46 8.03 -10.51 -0.64
CA SER A 46 6.57 -10.58 -0.52
C SER A 46 6.09 -9.95 0.78
N PHE A 47 6.73 -10.27 1.91
CA PHE A 47 6.40 -9.68 3.19
C PHE A 47 6.66 -8.17 3.27
N LEU A 48 7.77 -7.68 2.70
CA LEU A 48 8.08 -6.26 2.61
C LEU A 48 7.05 -5.53 1.74
N THR A 49 6.70 -6.08 0.58
CA THR A 49 5.67 -5.55 -0.31
C THR A 49 4.31 -5.51 0.37
N LEU A 50 3.93 -6.56 1.11
CA LEU A 50 2.68 -6.57 1.89
C LEU A 50 2.69 -5.50 3.00
N LYS A 51 3.82 -5.32 3.68
CA LYS A 51 3.97 -4.27 4.70
C LYS A 51 3.93 -2.85 4.11
N ALA A 52 4.47 -2.66 2.91
CA ALA A 52 4.40 -1.41 2.18
C ALA A 52 2.98 -1.14 1.63
N SER A 53 2.24 -2.20 1.28
CA SER A 53 0.91 -2.13 0.69
C SER A 53 -0.24 -2.09 1.70
N LYS A 54 0.01 -2.45 2.98
CA LYS A 54 -0.99 -2.29 4.04
C LYS A 54 -1.30 -0.80 4.26
N SER A 55 -2.29 -0.28 3.56
CA SER A 55 -3.07 0.84 4.03
C SER A 55 -3.64 0.45 5.41
N THR A 56 -3.58 1.37 6.37
CA THR A 56 -4.10 1.15 7.74
C THR A 56 -5.57 0.68 7.72
N ILE A 57 -6.28 1.01 6.64
CA ILE A 57 -7.71 0.86 6.43
C ILE A 57 -7.88 0.22 5.05
N THR A 58 -8.64 -0.86 4.96
CA THR A 58 -8.83 -1.60 3.69
C THR A 58 -10.17 -1.29 3.04
N GLY A 59 -11.16 -0.81 3.79
CA GLY A 59 -12.48 -0.47 3.24
C GLY A 59 -13.49 -0.06 4.31
N ILE A 60 -14.76 -0.05 3.92
CA ILE A 60 -15.86 0.42 4.76
C ILE A 60 -16.11 -0.47 5.99
N ASP A 61 -15.77 -1.76 5.91
CA ASP A 61 -15.99 -2.69 7.02
C ASP A 61 -15.04 -2.46 8.19
N ASP A 62 -13.82 -1.97 7.93
CA ASP A 62 -12.89 -1.52 8.98
C ASP A 62 -13.48 -0.36 9.79
N ILE A 63 -14.23 0.53 9.13
CA ILE A 63 -14.90 1.67 9.75
C ILE A 63 -16.08 1.18 10.60
N LYS A 64 -16.89 0.25 10.07
CA LYS A 64 -18.00 -0.37 10.83
C LYS A 64 -17.52 -1.15 12.06
N ASN A 65 -16.35 -1.78 11.96
CA ASN A 65 -15.73 -2.53 13.06
C ASN A 65 -14.99 -1.64 14.08
N ASN A 66 -15.17 -0.32 14.03
CA ASN A 66 -14.56 0.63 14.97
C ASN A 66 -13.02 0.61 15.01
N LYS A 67 -12.38 0.23 13.90
CA LYS A 67 -10.91 0.24 13.81
C LYS A 67 -10.32 1.65 13.85
N VAL A 68 -11.12 2.65 13.49
CA VAL A 68 -10.76 4.08 13.50
C VAL A 68 -11.72 4.80 14.44
N PRO A 69 -11.25 5.68 15.32
CA PRO A 69 -12.12 6.51 16.16
C PRO A 69 -13.05 7.35 15.28
N HIS A 70 -14.34 7.39 15.61
CA HIS A 70 -15.31 8.14 14.83
C HIS A 70 -14.92 9.63 14.68
N SER A 71 -14.24 10.22 15.69
CA SER A 71 -13.72 11.59 15.67
C SER A 71 -12.65 11.87 14.60
N ARG A 72 -12.04 10.82 14.01
CA ARG A 72 -11.06 10.94 12.92
C ARG A 72 -11.66 10.61 11.55
N ILE A 73 -12.97 10.46 11.46
CA ILE A 73 -13.71 10.25 10.22
C ILE A 73 -14.34 11.57 9.78
N GLY A 74 -13.86 12.12 8.67
CA GLY A 74 -14.37 13.34 8.06
C GLY A 74 -15.58 13.09 7.15
N ILE A 75 -16.67 13.81 7.38
CA ILE A 75 -17.88 13.72 6.55
C ILE A 75 -18.45 15.12 6.35
N VAL A 76 -18.83 15.41 5.10
CA VAL A 76 -19.44 16.69 4.74
C VAL A 76 -20.91 16.69 5.13
N ILE A 77 -21.33 17.69 5.89
CA ILE A 77 -22.71 17.85 6.35
C ILE A 77 -23.67 18.10 5.18
N GLY A 78 -24.89 17.60 5.29
CA GLY A 78 -25.94 17.78 4.28
C GLY A 78 -25.71 16.97 3.00
N THR A 79 -24.83 15.96 3.02
CA THR A 79 -24.53 15.13 1.85
C THR A 79 -25.10 13.72 2.00
N SER A 80 -25.28 13.02 0.88
CA SER A 80 -25.69 11.60 0.88
C SER A 80 -24.71 10.70 1.64
N ALA A 81 -23.44 11.08 1.73
CA ALA A 81 -22.44 10.39 2.52
C ALA A 81 -22.74 10.46 4.02
N GLU A 82 -23.24 11.61 4.51
CA GLU A 82 -23.67 11.77 5.90
C GLU A 82 -24.87 10.89 6.21
N GLU A 83 -25.90 10.93 5.36
CA GLU A 83 -27.10 10.10 5.55
C GLU A 83 -26.75 8.60 5.61
N TYR A 84 -25.89 8.15 4.70
CA TYR A 84 -25.39 6.78 4.70
C TYR A 84 -24.64 6.46 6.00
N PHE A 85 -23.72 7.32 6.43
CA PHE A 85 -22.92 7.09 7.63
C PHE A 85 -23.78 7.02 8.89
N LEU A 86 -24.70 7.97 9.06
CA LEU A 86 -25.62 8.01 10.19
C LEU A 86 -26.51 6.77 10.23
N LYS A 87 -27.03 6.34 9.08
CA LYS A 87 -27.95 5.20 9.00
C LYS A 87 -27.27 3.85 9.18
N THR A 88 -26.08 3.67 8.61
CA THR A 88 -25.45 2.35 8.47
C THR A 88 -24.27 2.13 9.42
N ILE A 89 -23.52 3.18 9.78
CA ILE A 89 -22.28 3.05 10.54
C ILE A 89 -22.47 3.51 11.98
N SER A 90 -22.93 4.75 12.16
CA SER A 90 -22.98 5.39 13.48
C SER A 90 -24.31 5.18 14.21
N GLN A 91 -25.29 4.52 13.59
CA GLN A 91 -26.62 4.27 14.17
C GLN A 91 -27.28 5.53 14.75
N GLY A 92 -27.13 6.67 14.05
CA GLY A 92 -27.64 7.98 14.47
C GLY A 92 -26.70 8.80 15.37
N SER A 93 -25.52 8.30 15.71
CA SER A 93 -24.51 9.09 16.44
C SER A 93 -23.82 10.11 15.53
N THR A 94 -23.71 11.35 16.02
CA THR A 94 -23.03 12.46 15.34
C THR A 94 -21.57 12.62 15.77
N ASN A 95 -20.98 11.58 16.37
CA ASN A 95 -19.60 11.62 16.88
C ASN A 95 -18.54 11.50 15.77
N TYR A 96 -18.70 12.23 14.66
CA TYR A 96 -17.77 12.25 13.54
C TYR A 96 -17.24 13.66 13.29
N TYR A 97 -16.18 13.78 12.49
CA TYR A 97 -15.59 15.07 12.18
C TYR A 97 -16.43 15.79 11.13
N HIS A 98 -17.15 16.82 11.54
CA HIS A 98 -18.00 17.63 10.65
C HIS A 98 -17.15 18.48 9.71
N LEU A 99 -17.41 18.35 8.40
CA LEU A 99 -16.81 19.16 7.36
C LEU A 99 -17.90 19.97 6.65
N SER A 100 -17.58 21.21 6.27
CA SER A 100 -18.52 22.09 5.57
C SER A 100 -18.45 21.92 4.06
N THR A 101 -17.25 21.73 3.51
CA THR A 101 -17.03 21.65 2.06
C THR A 101 -16.23 20.42 1.66
N THR A 102 -16.46 19.90 0.45
CA THR A 102 -15.70 18.78 -0.12
C THR A 102 -14.20 19.05 -0.24
N GLN A 103 -13.79 20.32 -0.37
CA GLN A 103 -12.37 20.72 -0.38
C GLN A 103 -11.71 20.54 0.99
N ASP A 104 -12.45 20.81 2.08
CA ASP A 104 -11.94 20.70 3.44
C ASP A 104 -11.56 19.26 3.78
N ILE A 105 -12.24 18.28 3.16
CA ILE A 105 -11.87 16.86 3.25
C ILE A 105 -10.38 16.68 2.93
N PHE A 106 -9.96 17.14 1.76
CA PHE A 106 -8.60 16.90 1.28
C PHE A 106 -7.57 17.68 2.11
N ILE A 107 -7.89 18.92 2.50
CA ILE A 107 -7.00 19.74 3.34
C ILE A 107 -6.82 19.08 4.71
N LYS A 108 -7.89 18.61 5.34
CA LYS A 108 -7.84 18.00 6.68
C LYS A 108 -7.19 16.61 6.68
N LEU A 109 -7.31 15.86 5.59
CA LEU A 109 -6.55 14.63 5.38
C LEU A 109 -5.04 14.90 5.28
N LEU A 110 -4.64 15.94 4.55
CA LEU A 110 -3.22 16.32 4.41
C LEU A 110 -2.62 16.86 5.71
N ASP A 111 -3.42 17.56 6.51
CA ASP A 111 -3.05 18.08 7.84
C ASP A 111 -3.06 17.00 8.93
N ASN A 112 -3.41 15.75 8.60
CA ASN A 112 -3.51 14.62 9.52
C ASN A 112 -4.53 14.82 10.67
N SER A 113 -5.42 15.81 10.54
CA SER A 113 -6.53 16.07 11.45
C SER A 113 -7.55 14.92 11.43
N ILE A 114 -7.75 14.32 10.24
CA ILE A 114 -8.62 13.16 10.01
C ILE A 114 -7.82 12.05 9.32
N ASP A 115 -8.16 10.78 9.59
CA ASP A 115 -7.51 9.62 8.95
C ASP A 115 -8.25 9.18 7.68
N VAL A 116 -9.57 9.34 7.67
CA VAL A 116 -10.45 8.90 6.58
C VAL A 116 -11.51 9.95 6.34
N ALA A 117 -11.90 10.08 5.09
CA ALA A 117 -13.12 10.77 4.75
C ALA A 117 -14.00 9.92 3.84
N VAL A 118 -15.32 10.07 4.01
CA VAL A 118 -16.31 9.47 3.12
C VAL A 118 -16.77 10.54 2.14
N ALA A 119 -16.54 10.33 0.86
CA ALA A 119 -16.86 11.28 -0.20
C ALA A 119 -17.42 10.57 -1.45
N SER A 120 -18.00 11.34 -2.36
CA SER A 120 -18.49 10.82 -3.64
C SER A 120 -17.31 10.35 -4.51
N GLY A 121 -17.41 9.12 -5.03
CA GLY A 121 -16.34 8.45 -5.78
C GLY A 121 -15.81 9.29 -6.95
N ALA A 122 -16.69 9.87 -7.77
CA ALA A 122 -16.27 10.67 -8.92
C ALA A 122 -15.45 11.91 -8.51
N SER A 123 -15.91 12.63 -7.48
CA SER A 123 -15.20 13.82 -6.97
C SER A 123 -13.86 13.46 -6.33
N ALA A 124 -13.81 12.34 -5.60
CA ALA A 124 -12.60 11.86 -4.93
C ALA A 124 -11.56 11.37 -5.94
N ILE A 125 -11.99 10.58 -6.95
CA ILE A 125 -11.12 10.09 -8.05
C ILE A 125 -10.50 11.27 -8.78
N TYR A 126 -11.32 12.25 -9.19
CA TYR A 126 -10.81 13.43 -9.89
C TYR A 126 -9.82 14.21 -9.01
N ALA A 127 -10.19 14.50 -7.76
CA ALA A 127 -9.36 15.31 -6.87
C ALA A 127 -8.04 14.62 -6.54
N ILE A 128 -8.03 13.31 -6.30
CA ILE A 128 -6.81 12.56 -5.98
C ILE A 128 -5.91 12.41 -7.20
N ASN A 129 -6.48 12.16 -8.39
CA ASN A 129 -5.71 11.96 -9.62
C ASN A 129 -5.15 13.26 -10.23
N ASN A 130 -5.73 14.42 -9.91
CA ASN A 130 -5.39 15.71 -10.54
C ASN A 130 -4.84 16.76 -9.55
N LEU A 131 -5.33 16.82 -8.30
CA LEU A 131 -5.07 17.93 -7.37
C LEU A 131 -4.27 17.51 -6.13
N TYR A 132 -4.56 16.33 -5.56
CA TYR A 132 -4.03 15.89 -4.26
C TYR A 132 -3.34 14.54 -4.35
N CYS A 133 -2.21 14.47 -5.05
CA CYS A 133 -1.47 13.24 -5.35
C CYS A 133 -0.93 12.48 -4.12
N LYS A 134 -0.86 13.12 -2.95
CA LYS A 134 -0.40 12.48 -1.70
C LYS A 134 -1.48 11.63 -1.03
N LEU A 135 -2.73 11.78 -1.45
CA LEU A 135 -3.86 11.03 -0.94
C LEU A 135 -4.11 9.81 -1.84
N THR A 136 -4.71 8.77 -1.27
CA THR A 136 -5.06 7.56 -1.99
C THR A 136 -6.50 7.17 -1.73
N LEU A 137 -7.14 6.59 -2.73
CA LEU A 137 -8.45 5.96 -2.57
C LEU A 137 -8.28 4.61 -1.87
N VAL A 138 -9.17 4.31 -0.93
CA VAL A 138 -9.15 3.11 -0.13
C VAL A 138 -10.49 2.40 -0.21
N GLY A 139 -10.43 1.09 -0.44
CA GLY A 139 -11.60 0.22 -0.50
C GLY A 139 -12.32 0.24 -1.84
N GLU A 140 -13.38 -0.57 -1.91
CA GLU A 140 -14.25 -0.66 -3.08
C GLU A 140 -15.49 0.23 -2.92
N PRO A 141 -16.12 0.66 -4.04
CA PRO A 141 -17.39 1.38 -4.00
C PRO A 141 -18.46 0.55 -3.27
N PHE A 142 -18.94 1.05 -2.13
CA PHE A 142 -19.86 0.34 -1.24
C PHE A 142 -21.31 0.87 -1.29
N TYR A 143 -21.52 2.02 -1.93
CA TYR A 143 -22.83 2.66 -2.03
C TYR A 143 -23.01 3.24 -3.44
N ALA A 144 -23.76 2.51 -4.26
CA ALA A 144 -24.02 2.90 -5.64
C ALA A 144 -25.13 3.96 -5.67
N THR A 145 -24.78 5.17 -6.12
CA THR A 145 -25.72 6.27 -6.37
C THR A 145 -25.65 6.66 -7.83
N SER A 146 -26.81 6.91 -8.44
CA SER A 146 -26.89 7.51 -9.76
C SER A 146 -26.91 9.03 -9.67
N ILE A 147 -26.29 9.69 -10.64
CA ILE A 147 -26.45 11.12 -10.86
C ILE A 147 -27.63 11.29 -11.81
N ALA A 148 -28.59 12.13 -11.44
CA ALA A 148 -29.74 12.44 -12.26
C ALA A 148 -29.79 13.95 -12.51
N ILE A 149 -30.27 14.32 -13.70
CA ILE A 149 -30.58 15.71 -14.03
C ILE A 149 -32.02 15.95 -13.58
N ASP A 150 -32.21 16.87 -12.65
CA ASP A 150 -33.56 17.27 -12.23
C ASP A 150 -34.17 18.24 -13.23
N LEU A 151 -35.41 17.98 -13.64
CA LEU A 151 -36.10 18.69 -14.69
C LEU A 151 -37.51 19.09 -14.21
N PRO A 152 -38.05 20.24 -14.63
CA PRO A 152 -39.43 20.60 -14.35
C PRO A 152 -40.40 19.50 -14.80
N ARG A 153 -41.47 19.27 -14.03
CA ARG A 153 -42.45 18.20 -14.32
C ARG A 153 -42.98 18.22 -15.75
N VAL A 154 -43.15 19.41 -16.32
CA VAL A 154 -43.61 19.60 -17.70
C VAL A 154 -42.54 20.37 -18.46
N TRP A 155 -41.58 19.63 -19.02
CA TRP A 155 -40.54 20.20 -19.88
C TRP A 155 -40.66 19.61 -21.29
N GLN A 156 -40.94 20.48 -22.26
CA GLN A 156 -41.20 20.09 -23.66
C GLN A 156 -40.03 19.37 -24.35
N TYR A 157 -38.80 19.56 -23.87
CA TYR A 157 -37.60 18.96 -24.46
C TYR A 157 -37.13 17.69 -23.77
N LYS A 158 -37.87 17.18 -22.78
CA LYS A 158 -37.47 15.99 -22.01
C LYS A 158 -37.14 14.80 -22.92
N GLN A 159 -38.06 14.47 -23.83
CA GLN A 159 -37.87 13.35 -24.76
C GLN A 159 -36.68 13.59 -25.71
N SER A 160 -36.50 14.82 -26.17
CA SER A 160 -35.37 15.16 -27.03
C SER A 160 -34.04 15.04 -26.28
N LEU A 161 -33.98 15.43 -25.00
CA LEU A 161 -32.78 15.29 -24.17
C LEU A 161 -32.44 13.82 -23.94
N ASP A 162 -33.43 12.99 -23.60
CA ASP A 162 -33.23 11.56 -23.37
C ASP A 162 -32.66 10.86 -24.62
N VAL A 163 -33.19 11.16 -25.80
CA VAL A 163 -32.67 10.63 -27.08
C VAL A 163 -31.22 11.05 -27.31
N GLN A 164 -30.86 12.30 -27.02
CA GLN A 164 -29.49 12.78 -27.19
C GLN A 164 -28.52 12.12 -26.20
N ILE A 165 -28.93 11.91 -24.95
CA ILE A 165 -28.13 11.20 -23.95
C ILE A 165 -27.91 9.74 -24.38
N LEU A 166 -28.94 9.08 -24.91
CA LEU A 166 -28.83 7.72 -25.46
C LEU A 166 -27.85 7.68 -26.64
N GLN A 167 -27.94 8.62 -27.59
CA GLN A 167 -27.00 8.72 -28.71
C GLN A 167 -25.55 8.94 -28.24
N LEU A 168 -25.32 9.77 -27.23
CA LEU A 168 -23.99 9.97 -26.63
C LEU A 168 -23.45 8.71 -25.93
N THR A 169 -24.34 7.88 -25.39
CA THR A 169 -23.99 6.62 -24.74
C THR A 169 -23.67 5.54 -25.78
N GLU A 170 -24.51 5.38 -26.80
CA GLU A 170 -24.33 4.40 -27.88
C GLU A 170 -23.11 4.70 -28.75
N SER A 171 -22.80 5.97 -28.99
CA SER A 171 -21.62 6.40 -29.75
C SER A 171 -20.30 6.23 -28.98
N GLY A 172 -20.34 5.97 -27.66
CA GLY A 172 -19.14 5.88 -26.82
C GLY A 172 -18.53 7.24 -26.46
N GLU A 173 -19.11 8.36 -26.90
CA GLU A 173 -18.60 9.70 -26.57
C GLU A 173 -18.62 9.97 -25.05
N LEU A 174 -19.64 9.48 -24.35
CA LEU A 174 -19.71 9.61 -22.89
C LEU A 174 -18.57 8.84 -22.20
N GLU A 175 -18.22 7.65 -22.69
CA GLU A 175 -17.08 6.87 -22.20
C GLU A 175 -15.77 7.60 -22.47
N ARG A 176 -15.61 8.17 -23.66
CA ARG A 176 -14.44 8.98 -24.03
C ARG A 176 -14.27 10.19 -23.10
N ILE A 177 -15.36 10.90 -22.78
CA ILE A 177 -15.36 12.02 -21.85
C ILE A 177 -15.01 11.53 -20.44
N SER A 178 -15.62 10.43 -19.98
CA SER A 178 -15.35 9.83 -18.68
C SER A 178 -13.87 9.45 -18.53
N ALA A 179 -13.31 8.73 -19.50
CA ALA A 179 -11.91 8.36 -19.52
C ALA A 179 -10.98 9.59 -19.53
N LYS A 180 -11.34 10.64 -20.29
CA LYS A 180 -10.57 11.88 -20.36
C LYS A 180 -10.47 12.60 -19.02
N TYR A 181 -11.50 12.57 -18.17
CA TYR A 181 -11.52 13.32 -16.90
C TYR A 181 -11.19 12.47 -15.67
N PHE A 182 -11.54 11.17 -15.66
CA PHE A 182 -11.37 10.32 -14.47
C PHE A 182 -10.19 9.35 -14.59
N ASN A 183 -9.82 8.91 -15.80
CA ASN A 183 -8.73 7.93 -16.00
C ASN A 183 -7.38 8.59 -16.33
N THR A 184 -7.35 9.89 -16.62
CA THR A 184 -6.11 10.63 -16.82
C THR A 184 -5.49 11.00 -15.47
N LEU A 185 -4.32 10.42 -15.21
CA LEU A 185 -3.49 10.78 -14.07
C LEU A 185 -2.64 12.00 -14.45
N THR A 186 -3.06 13.19 -14.04
CA THR A 186 -2.22 14.41 -14.13
C THR A 186 -1.20 14.48 -13.02
N CYS A 187 -1.42 13.74 -11.93
CA CYS A 187 -0.36 13.26 -11.05
C CYS A 187 0.57 12.35 -11.85
N GLY A 188 1.31 12.95 -12.78
CA GLY A 188 2.35 12.30 -13.54
C GLY A 188 3.45 11.85 -12.59
N SER A 189 4.23 10.91 -13.09
CA SER A 189 5.55 10.46 -12.63
C SER A 189 6.61 11.59 -12.59
N SER A 190 6.20 12.79 -12.18
CA SER A 190 6.99 13.96 -11.85
C SER A 190 6.77 14.32 -10.37
N SER A 191 6.72 13.31 -9.51
CA SER A 191 7.18 13.42 -8.14
C SER A 191 8.49 12.66 -8.04
N SER A 192 9.56 13.36 -8.35
CA SER A 192 10.82 13.23 -7.63
C SER A 192 10.62 13.60 -6.16
N ASP A 193 9.67 12.95 -5.48
CA ASP A 193 9.34 13.10 -4.07
C ASP A 193 8.49 11.90 -3.66
N GLU A 194 9.19 10.89 -3.16
CA GLU A 194 8.73 10.06 -2.05
C GLU A 194 7.24 9.69 -2.03
N SER A 195 6.76 8.99 -3.07
CA SER A 195 5.87 7.88 -2.74
C SER A 195 6.66 7.02 -1.76
N SER A 196 6.12 6.87 -0.55
CA SER A 196 6.73 6.14 0.56
C SER A 196 6.79 4.64 0.23
N SER A 197 7.54 4.28 -0.82
CA SER A 197 8.33 3.06 -0.76
C SER A 197 9.26 3.32 0.42
N LYS A 198 8.86 2.83 1.59
CA LYS A 198 9.70 2.82 2.79
C LYS A 198 11.05 2.25 2.38
N LYS A 199 11.98 3.13 2.03
CA LYS A 199 13.36 2.76 1.76
C LYS A 199 13.81 2.08 3.04
N MET A 200 14.37 0.89 2.90
CA MET A 200 14.78 0.11 4.06
C MET A 200 15.83 0.91 4.82
N GLU A 201 15.41 1.57 5.90
CA GLU A 201 16.25 2.46 6.67
C GLU A 201 17.26 1.63 7.47
N VAL A 202 18.46 2.18 7.70
CA VAL A 202 19.54 1.49 8.43
C VAL A 202 19.08 1.01 9.81
N GLN A 203 18.10 1.68 10.41
CA GLN A 203 17.47 1.27 11.66
C GLN A 203 16.84 -0.14 11.58
N SER A 204 16.28 -0.53 10.44
CA SER A 204 15.73 -1.87 10.23
C SER A 204 16.82 -2.95 10.14
N LEU A 205 18.06 -2.56 9.83
CA LEU A 205 19.24 -3.43 9.77
C LEU A 205 20.03 -3.46 11.10
N ALA A 206 19.67 -2.64 12.08
CA ALA A 206 20.39 -2.52 13.35
C ALA A 206 20.55 -3.87 14.09
N GLY A 207 19.53 -4.73 14.02
CA GLY A 207 19.60 -6.08 14.62
C GLY A 207 20.69 -6.96 14.01
N LEU A 208 20.94 -6.84 12.69
CA LEU A 208 22.01 -7.58 12.01
C LEU A 208 23.39 -7.13 12.50
N PHE A 209 23.61 -5.82 12.63
CA PHE A 209 24.87 -5.28 13.15
C PHE A 209 25.11 -5.67 14.61
N LEU A 210 24.06 -5.64 15.45
CA LEU A 210 24.14 -6.01 16.85
C LEU A 210 24.52 -7.49 17.02
N THR A 211 23.89 -8.38 16.26
CA THR A 211 24.21 -9.82 16.32
C THR A 211 25.63 -10.13 15.87
N TYR A 212 26.11 -9.46 14.82
CA TYR A 212 27.50 -9.58 14.39
C TYR A 212 28.49 -9.11 15.48
N ALA A 213 28.21 -7.98 16.13
CA ALA A 213 29.04 -7.46 17.22
C ALA A 213 29.12 -8.46 18.39
N CYS A 214 27.98 -9.02 18.81
CA CYS A 214 27.94 -10.03 19.88
C CYS A 214 28.78 -11.28 19.54
N VAL A 215 28.63 -11.82 18.33
CA VAL A 215 29.41 -12.99 17.89
C VAL A 215 30.91 -12.69 17.87
N SER A 216 31.31 -11.51 17.39
CA SER A 216 32.71 -11.07 17.36
C SER A 216 33.31 -10.97 18.77
N VAL A 217 32.59 -10.38 19.72
CA VAL A 217 33.04 -10.30 21.12
C VAL A 217 33.17 -11.69 21.75
N ILE A 218 32.20 -12.58 21.54
CA ILE A 218 32.25 -13.96 22.03
C ILE A 218 33.46 -14.70 21.45
N ALA A 219 33.76 -14.53 20.16
CA ALA A 219 34.92 -15.14 19.53
C ALA A 219 36.25 -14.65 20.14
N ILE A 220 36.38 -13.35 20.41
CA ILE A 220 37.56 -12.77 21.05
C ILE A 220 37.71 -13.31 22.48
N LEU A 221 36.62 -13.36 23.26
CA LEU A 221 36.63 -13.89 24.62
C LEU A 221 37.02 -15.37 24.65
N LEU A 222 36.47 -16.20 23.75
CA LEU A 222 36.84 -17.60 23.62
C LEU A 222 38.33 -17.76 23.26
N HIS A 223 38.84 -16.92 22.35
CA HIS A 223 40.24 -16.97 21.95
C HIS A 223 41.18 -16.61 23.11
N LEU A 224 40.86 -15.56 23.87
CA LEU A 224 41.60 -15.16 25.07
C LEU A 224 41.54 -16.25 26.16
N TRP A 225 40.37 -16.85 26.35
CA TRP A 225 40.18 -17.90 27.35
C TRP A 225 40.97 -19.17 27.00
N LEU A 226 40.97 -19.57 25.73
CA LEU A 226 41.78 -20.70 25.23
C LEU A 226 43.28 -20.42 25.31
N LYS A 227 43.70 -19.17 25.10
CA LYS A 227 45.11 -18.76 25.23
C LYS A 227 45.56 -18.74 26.70
N LEU A 228 44.71 -18.29 27.61
CA LEU A 228 44.98 -18.28 29.04
C LEU A 228 45.06 -19.70 29.62
N LYS A 229 44.15 -20.59 29.20
CA LYS A 229 44.16 -22.01 29.58
C LYS A 229 45.38 -22.78 29.04
N ARG A 230 46.05 -22.27 28.00
CA ARG A 230 47.27 -22.86 27.44
C ARG A 230 48.55 -22.34 28.13
N HIS A 231 48.43 -21.30 28.95
CA HIS A 231 49.52 -20.69 29.72
C HIS A 231 49.52 -21.05 31.23
N LEU A 232 48.43 -21.66 31.74
CA LEU A 232 48.39 -22.39 33.01
C LEU A 232 48.68 -23.88 32.77
#